data_AF-A0A0S4LSY9-F1
#
_entry.id   AF-A0A0S4LSY9-F1
#
_cell.length_a   1.000
_cell.length_b   1.000
_cell.length_c   1.000
_cell.angle_alpha   90.00
_cell.angle_beta   90.00
_cell.angle_gamma   90.00
#
_symmetry.space_group_name_H-M   'P 1'
#
loop_
_entity.id
_entity.type
_entity.pdbx_description
1 polymer ?
#
loop_
_entity_poly.entity_id
_entity_poly.type
_entity_poly.pdbx_seq_one_letter_code
_entity_poly.pdbx_strand_id
1 'polypeptide(L)'
;MPPTCNRLILLPSLAVLVVAAMLVSCATTRVDISPSPQAPVCDGTASALVFWAAQWRPNQKDVSNREAAAQTGLKEFLQTSGCFKNYELRRVAVLTPTGVASEVGSTNRLFNKVVVITLRELGPVIKLLSSLALIDGGTDVVLQVDEYTPPVEIPTRTFTVRWQNGGPGVIKGVASLPQELRAALITALQPNSPSSNAAP
;
A
#
# COMPACT_ATOMS: atom_id res chain seq x y z
N MET A 1 53.75 -56.69 -4.78
CA MET A 1 54.17 -55.31 -5.10
C MET A 1 52.93 -54.51 -5.53
N PRO A 2 52.54 -53.45 -4.80
CA PRO A 2 51.43 -52.51 -5.12
C PRO A 2 51.96 -51.29 -5.92
N PRO A 3 51.17 -50.31 -6.46
CA PRO A 3 50.24 -49.44 -5.72
C PRO A 3 48.86 -49.08 -6.36
N THR A 4 47.97 -48.68 -5.44
CA THR A 4 46.77 -47.82 -5.46
C THR A 4 46.53 -46.84 -6.61
N CYS A 5 45.25 -46.53 -6.91
CA CYS A 5 44.73 -45.15 -6.76
C CYS A 5 43.19 -45.09 -6.61
N ASN A 6 42.77 -44.58 -5.46
CA ASN A 6 41.40 -44.22 -5.07
C ASN A 6 41.01 -42.88 -5.74
N ARG A 7 39.82 -42.78 -6.35
CA ARG A 7 39.15 -41.48 -6.53
C ARG A 7 37.65 -41.63 -6.30
N LEU A 8 37.22 -41.30 -5.09
CA LEU A 8 35.91 -40.70 -4.84
C LEU A 8 35.73 -39.54 -5.83
N ILE A 9 34.69 -39.59 -6.66
CA ILE A 9 34.08 -38.38 -7.23
C ILE A 9 32.69 -38.27 -6.60
N LEU A 10 32.70 -37.82 -5.36
CA LEU A 10 31.55 -37.35 -4.63
C LEU A 10 31.47 -35.85 -4.90
N LEU A 11 30.84 -35.37 -5.99
CA LEU A 11 30.59 -33.92 -6.23
C LEU A 11 29.67 -33.60 -7.45
N PRO A 12 28.39 -34.03 -7.51
CA PRO A 12 27.39 -33.30 -8.31
C PRO A 12 26.54 -32.34 -7.44
N SER A 13 26.56 -32.49 -6.11
CA SER A 13 25.59 -31.85 -5.23
C SER A 13 25.83 -30.37 -4.95
N LEU A 14 27.08 -29.87 -5.09
CA LEU A 14 27.38 -28.46 -4.79
C LEU A 14 27.01 -27.51 -5.94
N ALA A 15 27.19 -27.94 -7.19
CA ALA A 15 26.91 -27.11 -8.37
C ALA A 15 25.40 -26.85 -8.55
N VAL A 16 24.56 -27.84 -8.27
CA VAL A 16 23.09 -27.70 -8.28
C VAL A 16 22.62 -26.76 -7.18
N LEU A 17 23.26 -26.78 -6.00
CA LEU A 17 22.90 -25.90 -4.88
C LEU A 17 23.20 -24.43 -5.16
N VAL A 18 24.31 -24.14 -5.85
CA VAL A 18 24.69 -22.76 -6.22
C VAL A 18 23.76 -22.18 -7.28
N VAL A 19 23.33 -22.98 -8.27
CA VAL A 19 22.34 -22.53 -9.27
C VAL A 19 20.95 -22.34 -8.65
N ALA A 20 20.54 -23.24 -7.74
CA ALA A 20 19.26 -23.10 -7.03
C ALA A 20 19.24 -21.87 -6.09
N ALA A 21 20.36 -21.52 -5.47
CA ALA A 21 20.47 -20.34 -4.60
C ALA A 21 20.42 -19.01 -5.38
N MET A 22 20.82 -18.98 -6.66
CA MET A 22 20.76 -17.77 -7.49
C MET A 22 19.38 -17.49 -8.12
N LEU A 23 18.43 -18.44 -8.01
CA LEU A 23 17.08 -18.30 -8.59
C LEU A 23 16.01 -17.86 -7.56
N VAL A 24 16.41 -17.56 -6.32
CA VAL A 24 15.49 -17.03 -5.31
C VAL A 24 15.25 -15.54 -5.62
N SER A 25 14.26 -15.26 -6.46
CA SER A 25 13.84 -13.89 -6.70
C SER A 25 13.06 -13.37 -5.49
N CYS A 26 13.70 -12.52 -4.68
CA CYS A 26 13.04 -11.87 -3.57
C CYS A 26 12.21 -10.68 -4.08
N ALA A 27 10.89 -10.75 -3.92
CA ALA A 27 10.04 -9.57 -4.07
C ALA A 27 10.51 -8.49 -3.07
N THR A 28 10.77 -7.30 -3.58
CA THR A 28 11.21 -6.15 -2.79
C THR A 28 10.06 -5.16 -2.67
N THR A 29 9.85 -4.65 -1.46
CA THR A 29 8.93 -3.54 -1.22
C THR A 29 9.70 -2.23 -1.22
N ARG A 30 9.19 -1.22 -1.94
CA ARG A 30 9.72 0.15 -1.96
C ARG A 30 8.62 1.12 -1.60
N VAL A 31 8.97 2.15 -0.84
CA VAL A 31 8.04 3.15 -0.34
C VAL A 31 8.67 4.51 -0.54
N ASP A 32 7.92 5.41 -1.15
CA ASP A 32 8.25 6.83 -1.25
C ASP A 32 7.10 7.63 -0.64
N ILE A 33 7.42 8.58 0.25
CA ILE A 33 6.45 9.44 0.93
C ILE A 33 6.88 10.88 0.69
N SER A 34 5.93 11.74 0.30
CA SER A 34 6.22 13.14 0.00
C SER A 34 5.13 14.09 0.52
N PRO A 35 5.48 15.09 1.35
CA PRO A 35 6.79 15.27 1.99
C PRO A 35 7.09 14.16 3.01
N SER A 36 8.37 13.91 3.32
CA SER A 36 8.82 12.94 4.33
C SER A 36 9.69 13.63 5.39
N PRO A 37 9.65 13.21 6.67
CA PRO A 37 8.82 12.15 7.24
C PRO A 37 7.36 12.58 7.51
N GLN A 38 6.47 11.61 7.71
CA GLN A 38 5.08 11.84 8.12
C GLN A 38 4.81 11.20 9.48
N ALA A 39 4.17 11.95 10.37
CA ALA A 39 3.61 11.43 11.61
C ALA A 39 2.47 10.43 11.33
N PRO A 40 2.12 9.55 12.28
CA PRO A 40 1.01 8.61 12.08
C PRO A 40 -0.31 9.30 11.72
N VAL A 41 -1.09 8.68 10.83
CA VAL A 41 -2.48 9.09 10.56
C VAL A 41 -3.43 8.37 11.48
N CYS A 42 -3.18 7.11 11.73
CA CYS A 42 -3.95 6.36 12.70
C CYS A 42 -3.82 6.96 14.09
N ASP A 43 -4.95 6.98 14.78
CA ASP A 43 -5.10 7.37 16.17
C ASP A 43 -6.20 6.47 16.75
N GLY A 44 -5.78 5.45 17.50
CA GLY A 44 -6.68 4.46 18.09
C GLY A 44 -7.67 5.04 19.12
N THR A 45 -7.57 6.33 19.45
CA THR A 45 -8.52 7.04 20.32
C THR A 45 -9.55 7.87 19.55
N ALA A 46 -9.28 8.19 18.27
CA ALA A 46 -10.12 9.05 17.45
C ALA A 46 -11.35 8.33 16.88
N SER A 47 -12.40 9.11 16.61
CA SER A 47 -13.53 8.69 15.79
C SER A 47 -13.39 9.36 14.42
N ALA A 48 -13.17 8.57 13.37
CA ALA A 48 -12.77 9.08 12.05
C ALA A 48 -13.83 8.89 10.96
N LEU A 49 -14.05 9.93 10.15
CA LEU A 49 -14.73 9.79 8.87
C LEU A 49 -13.69 9.64 7.76
N VAL A 50 -13.71 8.51 7.07
CA VAL A 50 -12.75 8.18 6.02
C VAL A 50 -13.44 8.26 4.67
N PHE A 51 -13.09 9.26 3.87
CA PHE A 51 -13.51 9.36 2.49
C PHE A 51 -12.48 8.73 1.57
N TRP A 52 -12.97 8.12 0.49
CA TRP A 52 -12.08 7.72 -0.59
C TRP A 52 -12.73 7.90 -1.95
N ALA A 53 -11.88 8.18 -2.94
CA ALA A 53 -12.25 8.15 -4.34
C ALA A 53 -11.05 7.70 -5.18
N ALA A 54 -11.34 7.18 -6.36
CA ALA A 54 -10.31 6.93 -7.35
C ALA A 54 -10.12 8.14 -8.27
N GLN A 55 -8.87 8.46 -8.57
CA GLN A 55 -8.49 9.43 -9.59
C GLN A 55 -7.54 8.75 -10.57
N TRP A 56 -8.10 7.83 -11.34
CA TRP A 56 -7.37 7.05 -12.33
C TRP A 56 -6.82 7.92 -13.46
N ARG A 57 -5.67 7.51 -14.00
CA ARG A 57 -5.22 7.99 -15.31
C ARG A 57 -6.23 7.63 -16.42
N PRO A 58 -6.27 8.39 -17.53
CA PRO A 58 -7.27 8.20 -18.58
C PRO A 58 -7.33 6.80 -19.21
N ASN A 59 -6.20 6.09 -19.27
CA ASN A 59 -6.09 4.77 -19.91
C ASN A 59 -6.08 3.60 -18.90
N GLN A 60 -6.62 3.82 -17.71
CA GLN A 60 -6.68 2.79 -16.68
C GLN A 60 -7.56 1.61 -17.13
N LYS A 61 -6.98 0.41 -17.15
CA LYS A 61 -7.70 -0.83 -17.47
C LYS A 61 -8.41 -1.38 -16.25
N ASP A 62 -9.43 -2.21 -16.45
CA ASP A 62 -10.13 -2.97 -15.40
C ASP A 62 -10.65 -2.10 -14.23
N VAL A 63 -11.11 -0.87 -14.52
CA VAL A 63 -11.51 0.12 -13.51
C VAL A 63 -12.46 -0.48 -12.47
N SER A 64 -13.52 -1.16 -12.91
CA SER A 64 -14.51 -1.77 -12.00
C SER A 64 -13.88 -2.77 -11.02
N ASN A 65 -12.98 -3.65 -11.51
CA ASN A 65 -12.33 -4.66 -10.68
C ASN A 65 -11.37 -4.02 -9.67
N ARG A 66 -10.68 -2.95 -10.07
CA ARG A 66 -9.73 -2.24 -9.21
C ARG A 66 -10.44 -1.44 -8.13
N GLU A 67 -11.58 -0.83 -8.45
CA GLU A 67 -12.38 -0.13 -7.45
C GLU A 67 -13.05 -1.08 -6.46
N ALA A 68 -13.52 -2.25 -6.94
CA ALA A 68 -13.97 -3.31 -6.05
C ALA A 68 -12.85 -3.79 -5.12
N ALA A 69 -11.65 -4.01 -5.67
CA ALA A 69 -10.48 -4.36 -4.87
C ALA A 69 -10.08 -3.25 -3.87
N ALA A 70 -10.21 -1.98 -4.27
CA ALA A 70 -9.93 -0.85 -3.41
C ALA A 70 -10.90 -0.76 -2.24
N GLN A 71 -12.20 -0.89 -2.50
CA GLN A 71 -13.23 -0.93 -1.46
C GLN A 71 -12.97 -2.05 -0.46
N THR A 72 -12.63 -3.25 -0.95
CA THR A 72 -12.28 -4.39 -0.09
C THR A 72 -11.04 -4.11 0.76
N GLY A 73 -9.94 -3.65 0.14
CA GLY A 73 -8.69 -3.39 0.84
C GLY A 73 -8.79 -2.28 1.90
N LEU A 74 -9.51 -1.19 1.61
CA LEU A 74 -9.80 -0.12 2.57
C LEU A 74 -10.65 -0.60 3.74
N LYS A 75 -11.71 -1.37 3.45
CA LYS A 75 -12.59 -1.94 4.48
C LYS A 75 -11.82 -2.87 5.40
N GLU A 76 -11.07 -3.82 4.84
CA GLU A 76 -10.26 -4.77 5.60
C GLU A 76 -9.18 -4.06 6.43
N PHE A 77 -8.52 -3.03 5.87
CA PHE A 77 -7.57 -2.22 6.61
C PHE A 77 -8.21 -1.60 7.86
N LEU A 78 -9.32 -0.88 7.71
CA LEU A 78 -9.98 -0.20 8.84
C LEU A 78 -10.51 -1.20 9.88
N GLN A 79 -10.97 -2.37 9.43
CA GLN A 79 -11.47 -3.43 10.31
C GLN A 79 -10.38 -4.11 11.14
N THR A 80 -9.18 -4.28 10.58
CA THR A 80 -8.15 -5.14 11.19
C THR A 80 -6.99 -4.38 11.82
N SER A 81 -6.79 -3.11 11.47
CA SER A 81 -5.59 -2.35 11.86
C SER A 81 -5.67 -1.70 13.23
N GLY A 82 -6.86 -1.49 13.79
CA GLY A 82 -7.04 -0.66 14.99
C GLY A 82 -6.75 0.82 14.76
N CYS A 83 -6.75 1.28 13.50
CA CYS A 83 -6.33 2.64 13.12
C CYS A 83 -7.16 3.74 13.81
N PHE A 84 -8.43 3.49 14.10
CA PHE A 84 -9.34 4.43 14.79
C PHE A 84 -10.24 3.66 15.77
N LYS A 85 -10.68 4.32 16.85
CA LYS A 85 -11.64 3.75 17.82
C LYS A 85 -12.98 3.45 17.17
N ASN A 86 -13.49 4.43 16.42
CA ASN A 86 -14.67 4.31 15.57
C ASN A 86 -14.33 4.86 14.20
N TYR A 87 -14.94 4.31 13.16
CA TYR A 87 -14.79 4.86 11.82
C TYR A 87 -16.03 4.67 10.98
N GLU A 88 -16.16 5.52 9.98
CA GLU A 88 -17.06 5.32 8.85
C GLU A 88 -16.28 5.46 7.55
N LEU A 89 -16.46 4.51 6.64
CA LEU A 89 -15.83 4.53 5.32
C LEU A 89 -16.87 4.92 4.26
N ARG A 90 -16.64 6.03 3.57
CA ARG A 90 -17.50 6.52 2.48
C ARG A 90 -16.74 6.60 1.18
N ARG A 91 -17.25 5.95 0.13
CA ARG A 91 -16.81 6.18 -1.24
C ARG A 91 -17.53 7.42 -1.77
N VAL A 92 -16.80 8.35 -2.37
CA VAL A 92 -17.37 9.49 -3.10
C VAL A 92 -16.94 9.44 -4.56
N ALA A 93 -17.75 10.03 -5.44
CA ALA A 93 -17.46 10.02 -6.88
C ALA A 93 -16.28 10.94 -7.22
N VAL A 94 -16.22 12.11 -6.58
CA VAL A 94 -15.16 13.11 -6.77
C VAL A 94 -14.85 13.74 -5.42
N LEU A 95 -13.57 13.83 -5.08
CA LEU A 95 -13.09 14.55 -3.91
C LEU A 95 -12.89 16.02 -4.29
N THR A 96 -13.87 16.85 -3.95
CA THR A 96 -13.70 18.32 -3.98
C THR A 96 -13.63 18.83 -2.54
N PRO A 97 -12.85 19.91 -2.27
CA PRO A 97 -12.81 20.49 -0.93
C PRO A 97 -14.21 20.85 -0.40
N THR A 98 -15.06 21.41 -1.26
CA THR A 98 -16.45 21.75 -0.92
C THR A 98 -17.32 20.53 -0.66
N GLY A 99 -17.14 19.44 -1.41
CA GLY A 99 -17.87 18.19 -1.20
C GLY A 99 -17.47 17.50 0.11
N VAL A 100 -16.17 17.49 0.43
CA VAL A 100 -15.68 16.99 1.72
C VAL A 100 -16.22 17.84 2.86
N ALA A 101 -16.14 19.18 2.75
CA ALA A 101 -16.67 20.09 3.77
C ALA A 101 -18.18 19.92 4.00
N SER A 102 -18.98 19.77 2.92
CA SER A 102 -20.43 19.55 3.05
C SER A 102 -20.76 18.22 3.74
N GLU A 103 -20.03 17.16 3.42
CA GLU A 103 -20.24 15.85 4.03
C GLU A 103 -19.82 15.85 5.51
N VAL A 104 -18.70 16.50 5.85
CA VAL A 104 -18.25 16.69 7.24
C VAL A 104 -19.26 17.50 8.03
N GLY A 105 -19.77 18.60 7.46
CA GLY A 105 -20.79 19.46 8.09
C GLY A 105 -22.14 18.79 8.29
N SER A 106 -22.53 17.86 7.41
CA SER A 106 -23.78 17.09 7.52
C SER A 106 -23.74 16.01 8.60
N THR A 107 -22.54 15.65 9.06
CA THR A 107 -22.35 14.64 10.09
C THR A 107 -22.35 15.36 11.44
N ASN A 108 -23.22 14.98 12.38
CA ASN A 108 -23.51 15.67 13.67
C ASN A 108 -22.30 15.81 14.66
N ARG A 109 -21.11 16.24 14.21
CA ARG A 109 -19.84 16.29 14.97
C ARG A 109 -19.46 14.97 15.65
N LEU A 110 -19.95 13.84 15.15
CA LEU A 110 -19.64 12.50 15.67
C LEU A 110 -18.17 12.10 15.45
N PHE A 111 -17.55 12.69 14.45
CA PHE A 111 -16.16 12.42 14.08
C PHE A 111 -15.29 13.63 14.43
N ASN A 112 -14.20 13.37 15.14
CA ASN A 112 -13.20 14.38 15.51
C ASN A 112 -11.98 14.36 14.57
N LYS A 113 -12.01 13.49 13.56
CA LYS A 113 -10.96 13.34 12.56
C LYS A 113 -11.57 13.00 11.20
N VAL A 114 -11.06 13.58 10.14
CA VAL A 114 -11.45 13.25 8.77
C VAL A 114 -10.20 12.90 7.98
N VAL A 115 -10.24 11.77 7.28
CA VAL A 115 -9.14 11.33 6.42
C VAL A 115 -9.69 11.13 5.03
N VAL A 116 -9.10 11.80 4.06
CA VAL A 116 -9.43 11.69 2.65
C VAL A 116 -8.32 10.91 1.96
N ILE A 117 -8.67 9.83 1.27
CA ILE A 117 -7.74 8.98 0.53
C ILE A 117 -8.07 9.02 -0.96
N THR A 118 -7.21 9.67 -1.74
CA THR A 118 -7.30 9.65 -3.20
C THR A 118 -6.43 8.54 -3.74
N LEU A 119 -7.05 7.56 -4.41
CA LEU A 119 -6.35 6.44 -5.04
C LEU A 119 -6.03 6.78 -6.51
N ARG A 120 -4.75 7.03 -6.80
CA ARG A 120 -4.30 7.42 -8.15
C ARG A 120 -3.87 6.22 -8.98
N GLU A 121 -3.27 5.22 -8.33
CA GLU A 121 -2.86 3.96 -8.95
C GLU A 121 -3.13 2.80 -7.98
N LEU A 122 -3.61 1.68 -8.53
CA LEU A 122 -3.74 0.41 -7.83
C LEU A 122 -3.66 -0.69 -8.87
N GLY A 123 -2.51 -1.34 -8.98
CA GLY A 123 -2.39 -2.26 -10.10
C GLY A 123 -1.11 -3.03 -10.27
N PRO A 124 -1.19 -4.17 -10.98
CA PRO A 124 0.02 -4.82 -11.43
C PRO A 124 0.78 -3.94 -12.42
N VAL A 125 2.10 -3.93 -12.26
CA VAL A 125 3.04 -3.28 -13.18
C VAL A 125 3.97 -4.34 -13.76
N ILE A 126 4.34 -4.16 -15.03
CA ILE A 126 5.32 -5.00 -15.72
C ILE A 126 6.37 -4.07 -16.32
N LYS A 127 7.64 -4.34 -16.01
CA LYS A 127 8.80 -3.68 -16.60
C LYS A 127 9.60 -4.73 -17.38
N LEU A 128 9.94 -4.40 -18.61
CA LEU A 128 10.81 -5.22 -19.45
C LEU A 128 12.24 -4.71 -19.27
N LEU A 129 13.12 -5.51 -18.69
CA LEU A 129 14.54 -5.17 -18.58
C LEU A 129 15.30 -5.67 -19.80
N SER A 130 16.03 -4.77 -20.46
CA SER A 130 16.60 -4.96 -21.79
C SER A 130 17.76 -5.95 -21.87
N SER A 131 18.31 -6.44 -20.76
CA SER A 131 19.60 -7.14 -20.75
C SER A 131 19.56 -8.62 -20.32
N LEU A 132 18.50 -9.12 -19.69
CA LEU A 132 18.48 -10.49 -19.13
C LEU A 132 17.09 -11.15 -19.16
N ALA A 133 16.24 -10.95 -20.19
CA ALA A 133 14.96 -11.66 -20.36
C ALA A 133 14.11 -11.85 -19.08
N LEU A 134 14.18 -10.90 -18.14
CA LEU A 134 13.53 -10.95 -16.85
C LEU A 134 12.36 -9.99 -16.90
N ILE A 135 11.15 -10.53 -16.71
CA ILE A 135 9.94 -9.74 -16.53
C ILE A 135 9.93 -9.30 -15.08
N ASP A 136 10.16 -8.01 -14.85
CA ASP A 136 10.02 -7.41 -13.53
C ASP A 136 8.55 -7.03 -13.34
N GLY A 137 7.81 -7.90 -12.65
CA GLY A 137 6.43 -7.63 -12.31
C GLY A 137 6.26 -7.23 -10.85
N GLY A 138 5.08 -6.74 -10.51
CA GLY A 138 4.78 -6.29 -9.16
C GLY A 138 3.44 -5.58 -9.10
N THR A 139 3.20 -4.84 -8.02
CA THR A 139 2.08 -3.92 -7.86
C THR A 139 2.60 -2.53 -7.52
N ASP A 140 1.97 -1.50 -8.09
CA ASP A 140 2.15 -0.10 -7.75
C ASP A 140 0.84 0.42 -7.14
N VAL A 141 0.96 1.11 -6.02
CA VAL A 141 -0.13 1.77 -5.31
C VAL A 141 0.28 3.21 -5.07
N VAL A 142 -0.52 4.16 -5.55
CA VAL A 142 -0.28 5.59 -5.31
C VAL A 142 -1.49 6.17 -4.60
N LEU A 143 -1.24 6.67 -3.38
CA LEU A 143 -2.22 7.28 -2.50
C LEU A 143 -1.85 8.74 -2.31
N GLN A 144 -2.84 9.63 -2.32
CA GLN A 144 -2.74 10.92 -1.64
C GLN A 144 -3.63 10.87 -0.41
N VAL A 145 -3.11 11.35 0.71
CA VAL A 145 -3.79 11.38 2.00
C VAL A 145 -3.90 12.83 2.43
N ASP A 146 -5.11 13.27 2.72
CA ASP A 146 -5.40 14.56 3.33
C ASP A 146 -6.06 14.31 4.70
N GLU A 147 -5.59 14.97 5.75
CA GLU A 147 -6.21 14.93 7.08
C GLU A 147 -6.84 16.27 7.39
N TYR A 148 -8.00 16.24 8.03
CA TYR A 148 -8.69 17.42 8.54
C TYR A 148 -9.07 17.20 10.00
N THR A 149 -9.04 18.28 10.77
CA THR A 149 -9.66 18.36 12.09
C THR A 149 -10.92 19.20 11.96
N PRO A 150 -12.12 18.61 12.02
CA PRO A 150 -13.36 19.36 11.98
C PRO A 150 -13.39 20.50 13.02
N PRO A 151 -14.02 21.65 12.73
CA PRO A 151 -14.83 21.95 11.54
C PRO A 151 -14.02 22.53 10.36
N VAL A 152 -12.70 22.41 10.35
CA VAL A 152 -11.82 23.10 9.38
C VAL A 152 -11.96 22.49 7.98
N GLU A 153 -12.14 23.36 6.97
CA GLU A 153 -12.33 22.96 5.55
C GLU A 153 -11.02 22.74 4.79
N ILE A 154 -9.89 23.17 5.35
CA ILE A 154 -8.55 23.02 4.77
C ILE A 154 -7.85 21.84 5.45
N PRO A 155 -7.14 20.97 4.70
CA PRO A 155 -6.36 19.91 5.30
C PRO A 155 -5.32 20.47 6.29
N THR A 156 -5.23 19.86 7.46
CA THR A 156 -4.11 20.10 8.39
C THR A 156 -2.81 19.52 7.85
N ARG A 157 -2.91 18.46 7.03
CA ARG A 157 -1.80 17.92 6.26
C ARG A 157 -2.27 17.26 4.98
N THR A 158 -1.36 17.26 4.00
CA THR A 158 -1.48 16.54 2.74
C THR A 158 -0.14 15.88 2.43
N PHE A 159 -0.17 14.60 2.03
CA PHE A 159 1.02 13.91 1.54
C PHE A 159 0.66 12.81 0.53
N THR A 160 1.63 12.41 -0.27
CA THR A 160 1.51 11.30 -1.22
C THR A 160 2.36 10.13 -0.76
N VAL A 161 1.86 8.91 -0.97
CA VAL A 161 2.59 7.66 -0.76
C VAL A 161 2.59 6.88 -2.08
N ARG A 162 3.77 6.53 -2.56
CA ARG A 162 3.95 5.53 -3.60
C ARG A 162 4.52 4.27 -2.97
N TRP A 163 3.77 3.20 -3.05
CA TRP A 163 4.13 1.89 -2.53
C TRP A 163 4.24 0.90 -3.68
N GLN A 164 5.35 0.17 -3.71
CA GLN A 164 5.63 -0.80 -4.76
C GLN A 164 6.06 -2.12 -4.15
N ASN A 165 5.54 -3.23 -4.65
CA ASN A 165 6.01 -4.54 -4.25
C ASN A 165 6.10 -5.45 -5.47
N GLY A 166 7.32 -5.89 -5.76
CA GLY A 166 7.61 -6.69 -6.93
C GLY A 166 9.09 -7.01 -7.06
N GLY A 167 9.45 -7.60 -8.19
CA GLY A 167 10.80 -8.01 -8.50
C GLY A 167 10.81 -8.96 -9.69
N PRO A 168 11.99 -9.50 -10.02
CA PRO A 168 12.12 -10.40 -11.15
C PRO A 168 11.20 -11.62 -11.06
N GLY A 169 10.49 -11.94 -12.14
CA GLY A 169 9.63 -13.12 -12.21
C GLY A 169 8.36 -13.06 -11.34
N VAL A 170 8.09 -11.94 -10.65
CA VAL A 170 6.87 -11.77 -9.85
C VAL A 170 5.70 -11.47 -10.78
N ILE A 171 4.66 -12.31 -10.78
CA ILE A 171 3.41 -12.06 -11.51
C ILE A 171 2.30 -11.83 -10.49
N LYS A 172 1.68 -10.65 -10.54
CA LYS A 172 0.53 -10.29 -9.70
C LYS A 172 -0.68 -10.00 -10.56
N GLY A 173 -1.84 -10.43 -10.09
CA GLY A 173 -3.13 -10.21 -10.75
C GLY A 173 -4.03 -9.27 -9.93
N VAL A 174 -5.21 -8.97 -10.47
CA VAL A 174 -6.20 -8.13 -9.77
C VAL A 174 -6.64 -8.71 -8.42
N ALA A 175 -6.57 -10.04 -8.26
CA ALA A 175 -6.96 -10.74 -7.04
C ALA A 175 -6.09 -10.39 -5.83
N SER A 176 -4.82 -10.02 -6.01
CA SER A 176 -3.95 -9.62 -4.89
C SER A 176 -4.13 -8.16 -4.48
N LEU A 177 -4.81 -7.34 -5.29
CA LEU A 177 -4.89 -5.89 -5.08
C LEU A 177 -5.48 -5.47 -3.72
N PRO A 178 -6.50 -6.14 -3.13
CA PRO A 178 -6.96 -5.79 -1.80
C PRO A 178 -5.86 -5.90 -0.73
N GLN A 179 -5.08 -6.98 -0.78
CA GLN A 179 -3.97 -7.22 0.14
C GLN A 179 -2.83 -6.21 -0.07
N GLU A 180 -2.49 -5.91 -1.33
CA GLU A 180 -1.44 -4.94 -1.68
C GLU A 180 -1.84 -3.52 -1.24
N LEU A 181 -3.10 -3.13 -1.44
CA LEU A 181 -3.61 -1.85 -0.96
C LEU A 181 -3.57 -1.78 0.57
N ARG A 182 -3.94 -2.85 1.28
CA ARG A 182 -3.86 -2.91 2.74
C ARG A 182 -2.42 -2.75 3.23
N ALA A 183 -1.45 -3.38 2.57
CA ALA A 183 -0.04 -3.22 2.89
C ALA A 183 0.43 -1.76 2.68
N ALA A 184 0.02 -1.13 1.57
CA ALA A 184 0.30 0.28 1.32
C ALA A 184 -0.34 1.20 2.37
N LEU A 185 -1.58 0.93 2.80
CA LEU A 185 -2.29 1.69 3.83
C LEU A 185 -1.64 1.56 5.21
N ILE A 186 -1.12 0.38 5.58
CA ILE A 186 -0.36 0.21 6.83
C ILE A 186 0.87 1.11 6.82
N THR A 187 1.59 1.19 5.70
CA THR A 187 2.74 2.08 5.57
C THR A 187 2.34 3.56 5.56
N ALA A 188 1.26 3.91 4.85
CA ALA A 188 0.83 5.30 4.71
C ALA A 188 0.23 5.87 6.00
N LEU A 189 -0.56 5.08 6.72
CA LEU A 189 -1.37 5.56 7.85
C LEU A 189 -0.78 5.17 9.22
N GLN A 190 0.13 4.19 9.26
CA GLN A 190 0.94 3.82 10.43
C GLN A 190 0.12 3.48 11.71
N PRO A 191 -0.71 2.42 11.70
CA PRO A 191 -1.56 2.02 12.84
C PRO A 191 -0.82 1.58 14.11
N ASN A 192 0.44 1.15 13.99
CA ASN A 192 1.22 0.58 15.10
C ASN A 192 2.28 1.55 15.67
N SER A 193 2.23 2.81 15.27
CA SER A 193 3.13 3.83 15.79
C SER A 193 2.53 4.44 17.06
N PRO A 194 3.31 4.60 18.16
CA PRO A 194 2.80 5.27 19.35
C PRO A 194 2.39 6.71 19.00
N SER A 195 1.18 7.09 19.42
CA SER A 195 0.66 8.45 19.22
C SER A 195 1.61 9.46 19.88
N SER A 196 2.12 10.43 19.12
CA SER A 196 3.07 11.45 19.62
C SER A 196 2.48 12.44 20.63
N ASN A 197 1.23 12.23 21.09
CA ASN A 197 0.57 13.05 22.10
C ASN A 197 0.79 12.53 23.53
N ALA A 198 1.99 12.02 23.81
CA ALA A 198 2.48 11.79 25.17
C ALA A 198 3.74 12.63 25.38
N ALA A 199 3.59 13.95 25.34
CA ALA A 199 4.54 14.84 26.01
C ALA A 199 3.94 15.20 27.38
N PRO A 200 4.68 15.03 28.49
CA PRO A 200 4.22 15.38 29.83
C PRO A 200 4.00 16.90 30.00
#